data_AF-A0A4P5RPU8-F1
#
_entry.id   AF-A0A4P5RPU8-F1
#
_cell.length_a   1.000
_cell.length_b   1.000
_cell.length_c   1.000
_cell.angle_alpha   90.00
_cell.angle_beta   90.00
_cell.angle_gamma   90.00
#
_symmetry.space_group_name_H-M   'P 1'
#
loop_
_entity.id
_entity.type
_entity.pdbx_description
1 polymer ?
#
loop_
_entity_poly.entity_id
_entity_poly.type
_entity_poly.pdbx_seq_one_letter_code
_entity_poly.pdbx_strand_id
1 'polypeptide(L)'
;MTISAHKTKKTAAKKSTPVKKTAAKKKIGAKNSSLNPLRASCGVRELRQSASKILDQVKDGVVFEITEHGVPVARIVPITRSLYEEYLENGRIIPARNPNRVFTMPEGKISKGKQLSEILIEERRAAKF
;
A
#
# COMPACT_ATOMS: atom_id res chain seq x y z
N MET A 1 40.00 -49.20 -21.51
CA MET A 1 39.53 -50.10 -20.44
C MET A 1 38.01 -50.09 -20.44
N THR A 2 37.41 -51.25 -20.70
CA THR A 2 35.99 -51.56 -20.56
C THR A 2 35.59 -51.70 -19.08
N ILE A 3 34.33 -51.46 -18.73
CA ILE A 3 33.46 -52.39 -17.95
C ILE A 3 32.07 -51.76 -17.72
N SER A 4 31.09 -52.46 -18.30
CA SER A 4 29.73 -52.84 -17.88
C SER A 4 28.83 -51.96 -17.00
N ALA A 5 27.58 -51.92 -17.50
CA ALA A 5 26.33 -51.65 -16.81
C ALA A 5 26.06 -52.54 -15.59
N HIS A 6 25.25 -52.03 -14.65
CA HIS A 6 24.24 -52.84 -13.94
C HIS A 6 22.98 -52.03 -13.64
N LYS A 7 21.87 -52.59 -14.11
CA LYS A 7 20.47 -52.27 -13.82
C LYS A 7 20.02 -53.13 -12.64
N THR A 8 19.16 -52.60 -11.75
CA THR A 8 18.02 -53.27 -11.08
C THR A 8 17.53 -52.40 -9.92
N LYS A 9 16.31 -52.47 -9.36
CA LYS A 9 14.96 -52.94 -9.72
C LYS A 9 14.20 -52.91 -8.37
N LYS A 10 13.02 -52.31 -8.35
CA LYS A 10 11.84 -52.56 -7.49
C LYS A 10 11.96 -52.60 -5.94
N THR A 11 10.81 -52.17 -5.38
CA THR A 11 10.03 -52.69 -4.23
C THR A 11 9.95 -51.67 -3.09
N ALA A 12 8.88 -51.54 -2.31
CA ALA A 12 7.46 -51.85 -2.42
C ALA A 12 6.76 -51.03 -1.32
N ALA A 13 5.46 -50.79 -1.50
CA ALA A 13 4.57 -50.03 -0.63
C ALA A 13 4.60 -50.41 0.86
N LYS A 14 4.29 -49.43 1.73
CA LYS A 14 3.51 -49.66 2.96
C LYS A 14 2.59 -48.46 3.26
N LYS A 15 1.29 -48.75 3.29
CA LYS A 15 0.18 -47.93 3.79
C LYS A 15 0.24 -47.85 5.32
N SER A 16 -0.13 -46.70 5.89
CA SER A 16 -0.85 -46.63 7.17
C SER A 16 -1.61 -45.29 7.31
N THR A 17 -2.93 -45.40 7.34
CA THR A 17 -3.89 -44.49 8.00
C THR A 17 -4.63 -45.34 9.05
N PRO A 18 -5.55 -44.85 9.90
CA PRO A 18 -5.85 -43.50 10.43
C PRO A 18 -6.05 -43.47 11.98
N VAL A 19 -5.93 -42.34 12.69
CA VAL A 19 -6.66 -42.16 13.97
C VAL A 19 -7.10 -40.70 14.20
N LYS A 20 -8.42 -40.56 14.40
CA LYS A 20 -9.19 -39.40 14.88
C LYS A 20 -8.59 -38.72 16.13
N LYS A 21 -8.54 -37.38 16.14
CA LYS A 21 -8.94 -36.60 17.32
C LYS A 21 -9.82 -35.42 16.89
N THR A 22 -11.06 -35.52 17.34
CA THR A 22 -12.11 -34.52 17.37
C THR A 22 -11.69 -33.32 18.24
N ALA A 23 -11.82 -32.11 17.71
CA ALA A 23 -11.89 -30.89 18.52
C ALA A 23 -12.92 -29.96 17.89
N ALA A 24 -14.06 -29.84 18.57
CA ALA A 24 -15.19 -29.02 18.20
C ALA A 24 -14.77 -27.55 18.11
N LYS A 25 -14.79 -26.97 16.89
CA LYS A 25 -14.75 -25.52 16.72
C LYS A 25 -16.17 -24.97 16.84
N LYS A 26 -16.39 -24.30 17.97
CA LYS A 26 -17.53 -23.42 18.29
C LYS A 26 -17.76 -22.45 17.13
N LYS A 27 -18.88 -22.62 16.41
CA LYS A 27 -19.38 -21.64 15.43
C LYS A 27 -19.81 -20.39 16.20
N ILE A 28 -19.08 -19.30 16.04
CA ILE A 28 -19.52 -17.97 16.46
C ILE A 28 -20.26 -17.37 15.26
N GLY A 29 -21.47 -16.89 15.54
CA GLY A 29 -22.50 -16.55 14.55
C GLY A 29 -22.05 -15.53 13.53
N ALA A 30 -22.37 -15.82 12.27
CA ALA A 30 -22.27 -14.93 11.14
C ALA A 30 -23.46 -13.97 11.13
N LYS A 31 -23.23 -12.68 11.43
CA LYS A 31 -24.04 -11.48 11.05
C LYS A 31 -23.10 -10.27 11.30
N ASN A 32 -22.49 -9.57 10.33
CA ASN A 32 -23.05 -8.87 9.18
C ASN A 32 -21.99 -8.75 8.08
N SER A 33 -22.22 -9.39 6.93
CA SER A 33 -21.37 -9.32 5.76
C SER A 33 -22.12 -8.64 4.63
N SER A 34 -21.90 -7.35 4.44
CA SER A 34 -22.15 -6.73 3.14
C SER A 34 -21.52 -5.34 3.09
N LEU A 35 -20.51 -5.23 2.23
CA LEU A 35 -19.97 -3.98 1.65
C LEU A 35 -18.93 -3.19 2.46
N ASN A 36 -17.87 -3.82 2.96
CA ASN A 36 -16.68 -3.08 3.38
C ASN A 36 -15.41 -3.91 3.25
N PRO A 37 -14.22 -3.29 3.08
CA PRO A 37 -12.95 -3.99 3.31
C PRO A 37 -13.03 -4.72 4.64
N LEU A 38 -12.36 -5.86 4.78
CA LEU A 38 -12.37 -6.70 5.98
C LEU A 38 -12.24 -5.80 7.24
N ARG A 39 -13.38 -5.46 7.86
CA ARG A 39 -13.45 -4.54 8.99
C ARG A 39 -13.51 -5.38 10.25
N ALA A 40 -12.44 -5.32 11.02
CA ALA A 40 -12.33 -6.00 12.31
C ALA A 40 -12.39 -4.98 13.44
N SER A 41 -12.85 -5.38 14.62
CA SER A 41 -12.82 -4.54 15.82
C SER A 41 -11.88 -5.14 16.85
N CYS A 42 -11.16 -4.28 17.57
CA CYS A 42 -10.16 -4.65 18.56
C CYS A 42 -10.24 -3.69 19.75
N GLY A 43 -10.12 -4.19 20.98
CA GLY A 43 -10.04 -3.33 22.16
C GLY A 43 -8.67 -2.65 22.30
N VAL A 44 -8.59 -1.49 22.96
CA VAL A 44 -7.30 -0.82 23.26
C VAL A 44 -6.30 -1.77 23.93
N ARG A 45 -6.78 -2.63 24.84
CA ARG A 45 -5.94 -3.62 25.53
C ARG A 45 -5.39 -4.70 24.60
N GLU A 46 -6.22 -5.18 23.68
CA GLU A 46 -5.85 -6.20 22.69
C GLU A 46 -4.82 -5.63 21.70
N LEU A 47 -5.03 -4.38 21.27
CA LEU A 47 -4.07 -3.64 20.45
C LEU A 47 -2.72 -3.55 21.16
N ARG A 48 -2.68 -3.19 22.44
CA ARG A 48 -1.43 -3.11 23.21
C ARG A 48 -0.73 -4.46 23.34
N GLN A 49 -1.48 -5.55 23.53
CA GLN A 49 -0.93 -6.89 23.73
C GLN A 49 -0.44 -7.56 22.43
N SER A 50 -1.02 -7.20 21.28
CA SER A 50 -0.80 -7.89 20.01
C SER A 50 -0.61 -6.96 18.82
N ALA A 51 -0.07 -5.75 19.07
CA ALA A 51 0.08 -4.68 18.08
C ALA A 51 0.70 -5.16 16.76
N SER A 52 1.82 -5.87 16.81
CA SER A 52 2.52 -6.31 15.60
C SER A 52 1.66 -7.19 14.69
N LYS A 53 0.95 -8.17 15.27
CA LYS A 53 0.09 -9.08 14.49
C LYS A 53 -1.09 -8.34 13.86
N ILE A 54 -1.67 -7.41 14.60
CA ILE A 54 -2.76 -6.56 14.09
C ILE A 54 -2.24 -5.68 12.95
N LEU A 55 -1.06 -5.08 13.11
CA LEU A 55 -0.44 -4.25 12.08
C LEU A 55 -0.08 -5.05 10.82
N ASP A 56 0.34 -6.30 10.95
CA ASP A 56 0.58 -7.16 9.78
C ASP A 56 -0.72 -7.47 9.02
N GLN A 57 -1.81 -7.74 9.73
CA GLN A 57 -3.13 -7.86 9.11
C GLN A 57 -3.59 -6.56 8.46
N VAL A 58 -3.26 -5.41 9.07
CA VAL A 58 -3.53 -4.11 8.46
C VAL A 58 -2.76 -3.97 7.16
N LYS A 59 -1.47 -4.34 7.10
CA LYS A 59 -0.69 -4.33 5.85
C LYS A 59 -1.31 -5.21 4.77
N ASP A 60 -1.91 -6.33 5.15
CA ASP A 60 -2.65 -7.23 4.24
C ASP A 60 -3.98 -6.62 3.74
N GLY A 61 -4.34 -5.42 4.20
CA GLY A 61 -5.51 -4.67 3.73
C GLY A 61 -6.70 -4.67 4.70
N VAL A 62 -6.55 -5.25 5.90
CA VAL A 62 -7.62 -5.27 6.92
C VAL A 62 -7.72 -3.91 7.59
N VAL A 63 -8.95 -3.43 7.80
CA VAL A 63 -9.20 -2.18 8.51
C VAL A 63 -9.66 -2.50 9.93
N PHE A 64 -8.97 -1.96 10.93
CA PHE A 64 -9.30 -2.19 12.33
C PHE A 64 -9.98 -0.98 12.98
N GLU A 65 -11.08 -1.21 13.67
CA GLU A 65 -11.74 -0.23 14.53
C GLU A 65 -11.37 -0.49 15.99
N ILE A 66 -10.66 0.46 16.59
CA ILE A 66 -10.18 0.39 17.97
C ILE A 66 -11.29 0.87 18.88
N THR A 67 -11.60 0.08 19.91
CA THR A 67 -12.63 0.39 20.90
C THR A 67 -12.05 0.49 22.30
N GLU A 68 -12.58 1.43 23.08
CA GLU A 68 -12.35 1.54 24.51
C GLU A 68 -13.70 1.32 25.21
N HIS A 69 -13.79 0.28 26.06
CA HIS A 69 -15.04 -0.10 26.72
C HIS A 69 -16.26 -0.28 25.78
N GLY A 70 -16.02 -0.75 24.55
CA GLY A 70 -17.06 -0.93 23.53
C GLY A 70 -17.41 0.33 22.74
N VAL A 71 -16.79 1.47 23.05
CA VAL A 71 -16.95 2.73 22.31
C VAL A 71 -15.81 2.85 21.28
N PRO A 72 -16.10 3.06 20.00
CA PRO A 72 -15.06 3.24 18.99
C PRO A 72 -14.30 4.56 19.21
N VAL A 73 -12.97 4.48 19.29
CA VAL A 73 -12.08 5.62 19.55
C VAL A 73 -11.15 5.94 18.39
N ALA A 74 -10.77 4.94 17.58
CA ALA A 74 -9.86 5.14 16.46
C ALA A 74 -10.04 4.07 15.37
N ARG A 75 -9.43 4.30 14.21
CA ARG A 75 -9.38 3.33 13.12
C ARG A 75 -7.96 3.23 12.57
N ILE A 76 -7.46 2.01 12.42
CA ILE A 76 -6.22 1.72 11.72
C ILE A 76 -6.57 1.30 10.30
N VAL A 77 -6.05 2.05 9.33
CA VAL A 77 -6.19 1.78 7.89
C VAL A 77 -4.82 1.49 7.28
N PRO A 78 -4.73 0.59 6.29
CA PRO A 78 -3.50 0.41 5.54
C PRO A 78 -3.11 1.69 4.81
N ILE A 79 -1.83 2.02 4.86
CA ILE A 79 -1.24 3.05 4.02
C ILE A 79 -0.89 2.38 2.69
N THR A 80 -1.84 2.39 1.75
CA THR A 80 -1.66 1.76 0.43
C THR A 80 -1.07 2.69 -0.62
N ARG A 81 -1.22 4.00 -0.44
CA ARG A 81 -0.82 5.00 -1.43
C ARG A 81 0.48 5.67 -1.05
N SER A 82 1.30 5.93 -2.05
CA SER A 82 2.39 6.90 -1.90
C SER A 82 1.79 8.30 -1.75
N LEU A 83 2.44 9.18 -0.99
CA LEU A 83 2.02 10.59 -0.87
C LEU A 83 1.84 11.27 -2.24
N TYR A 84 2.61 10.83 -3.23
CA TYR A 84 2.50 11.28 -4.61
C TYR A 84 1.13 10.97 -5.24
N GLU A 85 0.63 9.75 -5.07
CA GLU A 85 -0.69 9.33 -5.58
C GLU A 85 -1.82 10.08 -4.88
N GLU A 86 -1.72 10.28 -3.57
CA GLU A 86 -2.70 11.06 -2.81
C GLU A 86 -2.76 12.52 -3.30
N TYR A 87 -1.60 13.13 -3.55
CA TYR A 87 -1.55 14.50 -4.06
C TYR A 87 -2.00 14.64 -5.51
N LEU A 88 -1.79 13.62 -6.34
CA LEU A 88 -2.36 13.53 -7.68
C LEU A 88 -3.89 13.51 -7.64
N GLU A 89 -4.48 12.61 -6.83
CA GLU A 89 -5.95 12.47 -6.74
C GLU A 89 -6.62 13.74 -6.20
N ASN A 90 -5.99 14.39 -5.23
CA ASN A 90 -6.50 15.63 -4.67
C ASN A 90 -6.25 16.86 -5.56
N GLY A 91 -5.61 16.70 -6.73
CA GLY A 91 -5.29 17.80 -7.65
C GLY A 91 -4.25 18.79 -7.13
N ARG A 92 -3.49 18.43 -6.08
CA ARG A 92 -2.35 19.23 -5.60
C ARG A 92 -1.14 19.10 -6.53
N ILE A 93 -1.01 17.96 -7.21
CA ILE A 93 0.02 17.72 -8.22
C ILE A 93 -0.67 17.50 -9.56
N ILE A 94 -0.16 18.17 -10.59
CA ILE A 94 -0.50 17.87 -11.99
C ILE A 94 0.63 16.99 -12.54
N PRO A 95 0.33 15.81 -13.12
CA PRO A 95 1.37 14.96 -13.67
C PRO A 95 2.09 15.70 -14.79
N ALA A 96 3.42 15.54 -14.85
CA ALA A 96 4.21 16.14 -15.91
C ALA A 96 3.73 15.61 -17.28
N ARG A 97 3.51 16.51 -18.24
CA ARG A 97 3.11 16.13 -19.61
C ARG A 97 4.10 15.13 -20.23
N ASN A 98 5.40 15.33 -19.95
CA ASN A 98 6.50 14.45 -20.36
C ASN A 98 7.39 14.12 -19.15
N PRO A 99 7.15 13.02 -18.42
CA PRO A 99 7.85 12.72 -17.17
C PRO A 99 9.34 12.40 -17.36
N ASN A 100 9.72 11.84 -18.51
CA ASN A 100 11.10 11.45 -18.81
C ASN A 100 11.89 12.54 -19.53
N ARG A 101 11.32 13.74 -19.69
CA ARG A 101 12.00 14.82 -20.40
C ARG A 101 13.10 15.38 -19.51
N VAL A 102 14.34 15.14 -19.92
CA VAL A 102 15.50 15.82 -19.36
C VAL A 102 15.46 17.28 -19.80
N PHE A 103 15.54 18.21 -18.84
CA PHE A 103 15.65 19.63 -19.17
C PHE A 103 17.06 19.90 -19.72
N THR A 104 17.13 20.16 -21.02
CA THR A 104 18.35 20.68 -21.65
C THR A 104 18.27 22.19 -21.65
N MET A 105 19.30 22.85 -21.11
CA MET A 105 19.37 24.31 -21.12
C MET A 105 19.39 24.78 -22.59
N PRO A 106 18.47 25.65 -23.02
CA PRO A 106 18.52 26.18 -24.37
C PRO A 106 19.81 27.00 -24.54
N GLU A 107 20.61 26.63 -25.53
CA GLU A 107 21.78 27.41 -25.91
C GLU A 107 21.34 28.57 -26.81
N GLY A 108 21.47 29.78 -26.30
CA GLY A 108 21.13 30.99 -27.02
C GLY A 108 21.78 32.20 -26.38
N LYS A 109 22.32 33.11 -27.21
CA LYS A 109 22.70 34.43 -26.73
C LYS A 109 21.41 35.17 -26.40
N ILE A 110 21.24 35.55 -25.14
CA ILE A 110 20.13 36.43 -24.74
C ILE A 110 20.31 37.74 -25.52
N SER A 111 19.48 38.00 -26.52
CA SER A 111 19.53 39.27 -27.25
C SER A 111 19.22 40.40 -26.26
N LYS A 112 19.96 41.50 -26.35
CA LYS A 112 19.72 42.71 -25.55
C LYS A 112 18.39 43.36 -25.94
N GLY A 113 17.28 42.82 -25.41
CA GLY A 113 16.00 43.51 -25.32
C GLY A 113 15.97 44.41 -24.08
N LYS A 114 14.81 45.05 -23.82
CA LYS A 114 14.55 45.71 -22.52
C LYS A 114 14.83 44.72 -21.40
N GLN A 115 15.40 45.20 -20.30
CA GLN A 115 15.66 44.31 -19.17
C GLN A 115 14.34 43.78 -18.61
N LEU A 116 14.31 42.54 -18.13
CA LEU A 116 13.13 41.96 -17.46
C LEU A 116 12.62 42.86 -16.33
N SER A 117 13.54 43.52 -15.63
CA SER A 117 13.24 44.54 -14.61
C SER A 117 12.41 45.70 -15.17
N GLU A 118 12.78 46.26 -16.33
CA GLU A 118 12.07 47.35 -16.97
C GLU A 118 10.66 46.93 -17.43
N ILE A 119 10.53 45.74 -18.01
CA ILE A 119 9.23 45.19 -18.45
C ILE A 119 8.29 45.00 -17.25
N LEU A 120 8.77 44.43 -16.15
CA LEU A 120 7.98 44.22 -14.93
C LEU A 120 7.58 45.55 -14.25
N ILE A 121 8.45 46.57 -14.33
CA ILE A 121 8.14 47.92 -13.84
C ILE A 121 7.08 48.58 -14.72
N GLU A 122 7.17 48.43 -16.04
CA GLU A 122 6.17 48.91 -17.00
C GLU A 122 4.80 48.24 -16.78
N GLU A 123 4.74 46.91 -16.66
CA GLU A 123 3.49 46.16 -16.38
C GLU A 123 2.84 46.59 -15.06
N ARG A 124 3.63 46.76 -13.98
CA ARG A 124 3.11 47.21 -12.68
C ARG A 124 2.58 48.65 -12.73
N ARG A 125 3.20 49.51 -13.55
CA ARG A 125 2.73 50.90 -13.76
C ARG A 125 1.50 50.97 -14.66
N ALA A 126 1.39 50.06 -15.64
CA ALA A 126 0.28 49.96 -16.57
C ALA A 126 -0.95 49.26 -15.96
N ALA A 127 -0.73 48.34 -15.00
CA ALA A 127 -1.75 47.78 -14.14
C ALA A 127 -2.24 48.85 -13.15
N LYS A 128 -2.92 49.88 -13.70
CA LYS A 128 -3.80 50.73 -12.92
C LYS A 128 -4.99 49.89 -12.48
N PHE A 129 -5.09 49.65 -11.18
CA PHE A 129 -6.38 49.45 -10.54
C PHE A 129 -7.18 50.76 -10.60
#